data_AF-A0A536QU91-F1
#
_entry.id   AF-A0A536QU91-F1
#
_cell.length_a   1.000
_cell.length_b   1.000
_cell.length_c   1.000
_cell.angle_alpha   90.00
_cell.angle_beta   90.00
_cell.angle_gamma   90.00
#
_symmetry.space_group_name_H-M   'P 1'
#
loop_
_entity.id
_entity.type
_entity.pdbx_description
1 polymer ?
#
loop_
_entity_poly.entity_id
_entity_poly.type
_entity_poly.pdbx_seq_one_letter_code
_entity_poly.pdbx_strand_id
1 'polypeptide(L)'
;MNGICVPTTRRDIQAVATTTGEFGVVGSTAVTANTEDVVSVVWRSGGPATPLAVMAYRLDHPWANTSVSWSVGGFGSASPWGDNGYRVGLKPISTPGCWLLVPKGGRMEDGVVLAVGAP
;
A
#
# COMPACT_ATOMS: atom_id res chain seq x y z
N MET A 1 -12.18 -22.25 -7.07
CA MET A 1 -12.76 -20.97 -6.65
C MET A 1 -11.60 -20.03 -6.36
N ASN A 2 -11.58 -18.92 -7.07
CA ASN A 2 -10.52 -17.93 -7.13
C ASN A 2 -10.47 -17.17 -5.80
N GLY A 3 -9.34 -17.25 -5.09
CA GLY A 3 -9.10 -16.46 -3.87
C GLY A 3 -9.35 -14.99 -4.18
N ILE A 4 -10.34 -14.43 -3.50
CA ILE A 4 -11.04 -13.23 -3.93
C ILE A 4 -10.09 -12.03 -3.84
N CYS A 5 -9.82 -11.40 -4.98
CA CYS A 5 -9.19 -10.09 -4.99
C CYS A 5 -10.17 -9.07 -4.40
N VAL A 6 -10.11 -8.88 -3.09
CA VAL A 6 -10.89 -7.84 -2.41
C VAL A 6 -9.93 -6.73 -2.02
N PRO A 7 -9.86 -5.63 -2.79
CA PRO A 7 -9.17 -4.43 -2.35
C PRO A 7 -9.71 -3.98 -0.99
N THR A 8 -8.87 -3.37 -0.16
CA THR A 8 -9.37 -2.76 1.08
C THR A 8 -10.36 -1.66 0.71
N THR A 9 -11.61 -1.83 1.11
CA THR A 9 -12.72 -0.88 0.88
C THR A 9 -13.08 -0.08 2.12
N ARG A 10 -12.72 -0.56 3.32
CA ARG A 10 -12.91 0.20 4.56
C ARG A 10 -12.15 1.51 4.47
N ARG A 11 -12.86 2.60 4.73
CA ARG A 11 -12.35 3.97 4.76
C ARG A 11 -12.55 4.53 6.15
N ASP A 12 -11.62 5.37 6.59
CA ASP A 12 -11.80 6.16 7.81
C ASP A 12 -12.52 7.49 7.53
N ILE A 13 -12.65 8.33 8.55
CA ILE A 13 -13.31 9.64 8.45
C ILE A 13 -12.61 10.63 7.50
N GLN A 14 -11.37 10.34 7.10
CA GLN A 14 -10.60 11.17 6.17
C GLN A 14 -10.44 10.50 4.80
N ALA A 15 -11.29 9.51 4.51
CA ALA A 15 -11.33 8.75 3.26
C ALA A 15 -10.03 7.96 2.93
N VAL A 16 -9.20 7.68 3.93
CA VAL A 16 -8.04 6.80 3.78
C VAL A 16 -8.51 5.34 3.80
N ALA A 17 -8.11 4.55 2.81
CA ALA A 17 -8.32 3.10 2.82
C ALA A 17 -7.42 2.47 3.87
N THR A 18 -8.01 1.83 4.87
CA THR A 18 -7.26 1.24 5.98
C THR A 18 -8.02 0.10 6.65
N THR A 19 -7.26 -0.83 7.22
CA THR A 19 -7.81 -1.93 8.01
C THR A 19 -7.96 -1.54 9.48
N THR A 20 -6.93 -0.97 10.09
CA THR A 20 -6.85 -0.66 11.54
C THR A 20 -6.76 0.83 11.86
N GLY A 21 -6.40 1.68 10.89
CA GLY A 21 -6.12 3.10 11.10
C GLY A 21 -4.64 3.44 11.32
N GLU A 22 -3.74 2.46 11.29
CA GLU A 22 -2.28 2.68 11.47
C GLU A 22 -1.53 2.90 10.15
N PHE A 23 -1.88 2.14 9.12
CA PHE A 23 -1.36 2.26 7.76
C PHE A 23 -2.52 2.37 6.76
N GLY A 24 -2.34 3.16 5.70
CA GLY A 24 -3.43 3.43 4.77
C GLY A 24 -3.00 3.91 3.40
N VAL A 25 -3.90 3.76 2.43
CA VAL A 25 -3.76 4.26 1.06
C VAL A 25 -4.73 5.41 0.83
N VAL A 26 -4.21 6.53 0.35
CA VAL A 26 -4.99 7.69 -0.08
C VAL A 26 -5.39 7.48 -1.55
N GLY A 27 -6.68 7.59 -1.86
CA GLY A 27 -7.20 7.33 -3.19
C GLY A 27 -7.58 5.85 -3.42
N SER A 28 -7.59 5.41 -4.68
CA SER A 28 -8.10 4.07 -5.05
C SER A 28 -7.19 2.94 -4.55
N THR A 29 -7.81 1.82 -4.16
CA THR A 29 -7.13 0.54 -3.89
C THR A 29 -7.19 -0.42 -5.08
N ALA A 30 -7.86 -0.03 -6.16
CA ALA A 30 -7.76 -0.67 -7.47
C ALA A 30 -6.95 0.24 -8.40
N VAL A 31 -5.80 -0.25 -8.85
CA VAL A 31 -4.82 0.51 -9.64
C VAL A 31 -4.42 -0.28 -10.88
N THR A 32 -4.03 0.39 -11.95
CA THR A 32 -3.41 -0.22 -13.14
C THR A 32 -1.91 -0.40 -12.94
N ALA A 33 -1.30 -1.30 -13.71
CA ALA A 33 0.12 -1.61 -13.61
C ALA A 33 0.97 -0.85 -14.64
N ASN A 34 1.10 0.47 -14.55
CA ASN A 34 2.06 1.20 -15.39
C ASN A 34 3.38 1.46 -14.67
N THR A 35 4.45 1.67 -15.43
CA THR A 35 5.82 1.88 -14.90
C THR A 35 5.98 3.15 -14.09
N GLU A 36 5.08 4.12 -14.27
CA GLU A 36 5.09 5.42 -13.59
C GLU A 36 4.04 5.51 -12.47
N ASP A 37 3.24 4.46 -12.28
CA ASP A 37 2.14 4.50 -11.33
C ASP A 37 2.66 4.52 -9.89
N VAL A 38 2.10 5.43 -9.12
CA VAL A 38 2.38 5.65 -7.70
C VAL A 38 1.07 5.60 -6.92
N VAL A 39 1.12 4.97 -5.74
CA VAL A 39 0.06 5.10 -4.74
C VAL A 39 0.53 6.00 -3.61
N SER A 40 -0.35 6.84 -3.11
CA SER A 40 -0.07 7.66 -1.94
C SER A 40 -0.45 6.86 -0.70
N VAL A 41 0.47 6.70 0.24
CA VAL A 41 0.24 6.00 1.51
C VAL A 41 0.51 6.91 2.69
N VAL A 42 -0.13 6.57 3.81
CA VAL A 42 0.03 7.23 5.10
C VAL A 42 0.33 6.20 6.16
N TRP A 43 1.16 6.59 7.12
CA TRP A 43 1.59 5.73 8.21
C TRP A 43 1.75 6.55 9.48
N ARG A 44 1.03 6.20 10.54
CA ARG A 44 1.02 6.96 11.80
C ARG A 44 2.37 7.01 12.50
N SER A 45 3.18 5.95 12.36
CA SER A 45 4.55 5.92 12.89
C SER A 45 5.57 6.60 11.96
N GLY A 46 5.12 7.15 10.82
CA GLY A 46 5.95 7.89 9.88
C GLY A 46 6.25 9.33 10.33
N GLY A 47 7.19 9.98 9.64
CA GLY A 47 7.63 11.34 9.91
C GLY A 47 8.57 11.86 8.82
N PRO A 48 8.89 13.17 8.80
CA PRO A 48 9.72 13.78 7.75
C PRO A 48 11.16 13.24 7.75
N ALA A 49 11.64 12.82 8.93
CA ALA A 49 12.94 12.20 9.13
C ALA A 49 12.91 10.65 9.08
N THR A 50 11.72 10.06 8.91
CA THR A 50 11.53 8.61 8.96
C THR A 50 11.26 8.08 7.56
N PRO A 51 12.26 7.48 6.88
CA PRO A 51 12.00 6.80 5.62
C PRO A 51 11.06 5.62 5.87
N LEU A 52 10.03 5.49 5.05
CA LEU A 52 9.14 4.34 5.08
C LEU A 52 9.70 3.28 4.14
N ALA A 53 9.87 2.05 4.63
CA ALA A 53 10.00 0.91 3.75
C ALA A 53 8.65 0.18 3.69
N VAL A 54 8.22 -0.22 2.51
CA VAL A 54 6.98 -0.98 2.30
C VAL A 54 7.36 -2.41 1.93
N MET A 55 6.65 -3.37 2.48
CA MET A 55 6.65 -4.76 2.06
C MET A 55 5.32 -5.04 1.36
N ALA A 56 5.36 -5.60 0.16
CA ALA A 56 4.15 -6.02 -0.54
C ALA A 56 4.14 -7.53 -0.76
N TYR A 57 3.05 -8.18 -0.38
CA TYR A 57 2.87 -9.63 -0.46
C TYR A 57 1.79 -9.98 -1.47
N ARG A 58 2.11 -10.85 -2.42
CA ARG A 58 1.12 -11.36 -3.37
C ARG A 58 0.15 -12.33 -2.68
N LEU A 59 -1.15 -12.11 -2.82
CA LEU A 59 -2.22 -12.89 -2.15
C LEU A 59 -2.92 -13.90 -3.08
N ASP A 60 -2.92 -13.67 -4.38
CA ASP A 60 -3.70 -14.43 -5.37
C ASP A 60 -2.95 -15.61 -5.98
N HIS A 61 -1.71 -15.86 -5.55
CA HIS A 61 -0.85 -16.90 -6.11
C HIS A 61 -0.41 -17.92 -5.04
N PRO A 62 -0.73 -19.23 -5.20
CA PRO A 62 -0.52 -20.26 -4.18
C PRO A 62 0.96 -20.65 -3.97
N TRP A 63 1.86 -20.26 -4.89
CA TRP A 63 3.30 -20.43 -4.69
C TRP A 63 3.89 -19.19 -4.02
N ALA A 64 3.90 -19.26 -2.69
CA ALA A 64 4.87 -18.74 -1.74
C ALA A 64 5.55 -17.38 -2.02
N ASN A 65 5.34 -16.45 -1.09
CA ASN A 65 6.37 -15.49 -0.65
C ASN A 65 6.98 -14.61 -1.73
N THR A 66 6.21 -14.20 -2.74
CA THR A 66 6.60 -13.03 -3.53
C THR A 66 6.35 -11.81 -2.66
N SER A 67 7.27 -11.58 -1.72
CA SER A 67 7.39 -10.33 -1.00
C SER A 67 8.45 -9.50 -1.66
N VAL A 68 8.14 -8.24 -1.84
CA VAL A 68 9.07 -7.25 -2.35
C VAL A 68 9.12 -6.12 -1.37
N SER A 69 10.33 -5.66 -1.06
CA SER A 69 10.55 -4.55 -0.16
C SER A 69 11.26 -3.44 -0.89
N TRP A 70 10.79 -2.22 -0.70
CA TRP A 70 11.46 -1.02 -1.18
C TRP A 70 11.26 0.12 -0.20
N SER A 71 12.23 1.03 -0.20
CA SER A 71 12.13 2.29 0.54
C SER A 71 11.42 3.33 -0.31
N VAL A 72 10.58 4.13 0.31
CA VAL A 72 9.88 5.25 -0.31
C VAL A 72 10.28 6.54 0.38
N GLY A 73 10.53 7.58 -0.42
CA GLY A 73 10.78 8.90 0.10
C GLY A 73 9.53 9.45 0.78
N GLY A 74 9.68 9.99 1.98
CA GLY A 74 8.71 10.95 2.49
C GLY A 74 8.73 12.17 1.58
N PHE A 75 7.56 12.60 1.10
CA PHE A 75 7.43 13.89 0.47
C PHE A 75 6.60 14.75 1.43
N GLY A 76 7.05 15.97 1.69
CA GLY A 76 6.45 16.90 2.67
C GLY A 76 5.08 17.42 2.26
N SER A 77 4.18 16.53 1.87
CA SER A 77 2.76 16.80 1.70
C SER A 77 2.07 16.47 3.00
N ALA A 78 1.32 17.43 3.53
CA ALA A 78 0.33 17.17 4.55
C ALA A 78 -0.53 15.98 4.11
N SER A 79 -0.71 15.02 4.99
CA SER A 79 -1.53 13.84 4.75
C SER A 79 -2.74 13.84 5.67
N PRO A 80 -3.78 13.06 5.34
CA PRO A 80 -4.94 12.93 6.21
C PRO A 80 -4.57 12.64 7.68
N TRP A 81 -3.60 11.75 7.94
CA TRP A 81 -3.25 11.33 9.30
C TRP A 81 -2.16 12.13 9.99
N GLY A 82 -1.62 13.17 9.34
CA GLY A 82 -0.59 14.02 9.92
C GLY A 82 0.37 14.59 8.88
N ASP A 83 1.57 14.95 9.32
CA ASP A 83 2.45 15.84 8.56
C ASP A 83 3.02 15.28 7.25
N ASN A 84 2.96 13.96 7.03
CA ASN A 84 3.64 13.32 5.89
C ASN A 84 2.77 12.32 5.15
N GLY A 85 2.79 12.42 3.82
CA GLY A 85 2.41 11.35 2.90
C GLY A 85 3.66 10.72 2.28
N TYR A 86 3.52 9.48 1.84
CA TYR A 86 4.58 8.74 1.15
C TYR A 86 4.09 8.31 -0.23
N ARG A 87 4.93 8.46 -1.26
CA ARG A 87 4.62 7.97 -2.61
C ARG A 87 5.30 6.63 -2.81
N VAL A 88 4.49 5.60 -3.01
CA VAL A 88 4.94 4.24 -3.23
C VAL A 88 4.79 3.96 -4.72
N GLY A 89 5.93 3.83 -5.42
CA GLY A 89 5.92 3.34 -6.80
C GLY A 89 5.42 1.89 -6.84
N LEU A 90 4.65 1.55 -7.87
CA LEU A 90 4.14 0.20 -8.05
C LEU A 90 5.19 -0.77 -8.58
N LYS A 91 6.36 -0.33 -9.06
CA LYS A 91 7.48 -1.24 -9.34
C LYS A 91 8.18 -1.58 -8.01
N PRO A 92 8.34 -2.87 -7.64
CA PRO A 92 8.28 -4.06 -8.50
C PRO A 92 6.96 -4.87 -8.51
N ILE A 93 5.90 -4.43 -7.81
CA ILE A 93 4.57 -5.08 -7.80
C ILE A 93 3.69 -4.80 -9.03
N SER A 94 4.25 -4.35 -10.15
CA SER A 94 3.53 -4.10 -11.40
C SER A 94 2.99 -5.37 -12.08
N THR A 95 3.01 -6.51 -11.39
CA THR A 95 2.38 -7.73 -11.87
C THR A 95 0.90 -7.67 -11.48
N PRO A 96 -0.04 -7.85 -12.43
CA PRO A 96 -1.45 -7.90 -12.12
C PRO A 96 -1.77 -8.97 -11.08
N GLY A 97 -2.65 -8.63 -10.15
CA GLY A 97 -3.02 -9.47 -9.03
C GLY A 97 -3.30 -8.68 -7.76
N CYS A 98 -3.38 -9.38 -6.64
CA CYS A 98 -3.75 -8.79 -5.35
C CYS A 98 -2.51 -8.72 -4.45
N TRP A 99 -2.25 -7.54 -3.93
CA TRP A 99 -1.05 -7.24 -3.18
C TRP A 99 -1.41 -6.65 -1.82
N LEU A 100 -0.98 -7.29 -0.74
CA LEU A 100 -1.05 -6.71 0.60
C LEU A 100 0.16 -5.83 0.83
N LEU A 101 -0.04 -4.53 0.99
CA LEU A 101 1.00 -3.57 1.36
C LEU A 101 1.04 -3.41 2.88
N VAL A 102 2.24 -3.53 3.44
CA VAL A 102 2.50 -3.42 4.88
C VAL A 102 3.73 -2.54 5.10
N PRO A 103 3.75 -1.62 6.07
CA PRO A 103 4.98 -0.93 6.45
C PRO A 103 5.97 -1.93 7.04
N LYS A 104 7.25 -1.82 6.66
CA LYS A 104 8.30 -2.71 7.15
C LYS A 104 8.45 -2.57 8.66
N GLY A 105 8.28 -3.68 9.39
CA GLY A 105 8.27 -3.69 10.86
C GLY A 105 6.91 -3.38 11.49
N GLY A 106 5.89 -3.03 10.69
CA GLY A 106 4.50 -2.98 11.12
C GLY A 106 3.83 -4.34 11.11
N ARG A 107 2.57 -4.39 11.56
CA ARG A 107 1.81 -5.64 11.66
C ARG A 107 1.07 -5.92 10.35
N MET A 108 0.94 -7.20 9.97
CA MET A 108 0.20 -7.58 8.77
C MET A 108 -1.28 -7.17 8.82
N GLU A 109 -1.87 -7.13 10.02
CA GLU A 109 -3.25 -6.66 10.25
C GLU A 109 -3.47 -5.19 9.88
N ASP A 110 -2.41 -4.37 9.90
CA ASP A 110 -2.46 -2.97 9.48
C ASP A 110 -2.42 -2.82 7.96
N GLY A 111 -2.09 -3.89 7.24
CA GLY A 111 -1.87 -3.86 5.81
C GLY A 111 -3.12 -3.52 4.99
N VAL A 112 -2.87 -2.98 3.80
CA VAL A 112 -3.90 -2.60 2.82
C VAL A 112 -3.77 -3.49 1.59
N VAL A 113 -4.86 -4.11 1.17
CA VAL A 113 -4.92 -4.90 -0.07
C VAL A 113 -5.18 -3.99 -1.25
N LEU A 114 -4.28 -4.03 -2.23
CA LEU A 114 -4.42 -3.42 -3.54
C LEU A 114 -4.78 -4.49 -4.57
N ALA A 115 -5.70 -4.17 -5.48
CA ALA A 115 -5.83 -4.88 -6.75
C ALA A 115 -5.06 -4.13 -7.81
N VAL A 116 -4.10 -4.80 -8.42
CA VAL A 116 -3.31 -4.30 -9.54
C VAL A 116 -3.86 -4.94 -10.81
N GLY A 117 -4.43 -4.15 -11.70
CA GLY A 117 -4.93 -4.57 -13.01
C GLY A 117 -3.84 -4.55 -14.09
N ALA A 118 -4.11 -5.17 -15.23
CA ALA A 118 -3.32 -4.95 -16.44
C ALA A 118 -3.43 -3.47 -16.89
N PRO A 119 -2.39 -2.90 -17.55
CA PRO A 119 -2.43 -1.58 -18.17
C PRO A 119 -3.66 -1.32 -19.03
#